data_AF-A0A8H9M394-F1
#
_entry.id   AF-A0A8H9M394-F1
#
_cell.length_a   1.000
_cell.length_b   1.000
_cell.length_c   1.000
_cell.angle_alpha   90.00
_cell.angle_beta   90.00
_cell.angle_gamma   90.00
#
_symmetry.space_group_name_H-M   'P 1'
#
loop_
_entity.id
_entity.type
_entity.pdbx_description
1 polymer ?
#
loop_
_entity_poly.entity_id
_entity_poly.type
_entity_poly.pdbx_seq_one_letter_code
_entity_poly.pdbx_strand_id
1 'polypeptide(L)'
;MSNNKELIRYPMKYKNLIIEDTHSPAQESDIKTLERTLGKPLPEDYKAFLRTCNGGYLEYDILLEAGKTSAEYLSFSTLYHVSSECENEWDSNPFELNQAKQQAGFPNVGVLPIGGDGGSSVLYLDLREGEQVVASVSGLPQWTGLRQDSALVRVANSFSEYIDKLTISDETIKHHIENFKVTEATAAATLDWFDSAGLQWRAKFTALWNKHVPFKQV
;
A
#
# COMPACT_ATOMS: atom_id res chain seq x y z
N MET A 1 -0.82 25.96 -15.12
CA MET A 1 -1.78 25.37 -16.08
C MET A 1 -1.90 23.91 -15.71
N SER A 2 -3.01 23.51 -15.11
CA SER A 2 -3.20 22.17 -14.55
C SER A 2 -3.41 21.18 -15.69
N ASN A 3 -2.39 20.40 -16.03
CA ASN A 3 -2.61 19.19 -16.83
C ASN A 3 -3.42 18.27 -15.93
N ASN A 4 -4.69 18.09 -16.28
CA ASN A 4 -5.59 17.18 -15.60
C ASN A 4 -5.14 15.76 -15.97
N LYS A 5 -4.11 15.25 -15.28
CA LYS A 5 -3.67 13.86 -15.42
C LYS A 5 -4.85 13.00 -14.99
N GLU A 6 -5.34 12.17 -15.91
CA GLU A 6 -6.55 11.38 -15.70
C GLU A 6 -6.30 10.35 -14.60
N LEU A 7 -6.65 10.71 -13.36
CA LEU A 7 -6.91 9.74 -12.31
C LEU A 7 -7.95 8.76 -12.85
N ILE A 8 -7.61 7.47 -12.85
CA ILE A 8 -8.58 6.44 -13.19
C ILE A 8 -9.56 6.38 -12.02
N ARG A 9 -10.73 6.98 -12.20
CA ARG A 9 -11.77 7.08 -11.16
C ARG A 9 -12.49 5.77 -10.87
N TYR A 10 -12.09 4.67 -11.50
CA TYR A 10 -12.66 3.35 -11.29
C TYR A 10 -11.61 2.48 -10.58
N PRO A 11 -12.01 1.71 -9.56
CA PRO A 11 -11.11 0.79 -8.89
C PRO A 11 -10.50 -0.20 -9.89
N MET A 12 -9.20 -0.35 -9.83
CA MET A 12 -8.43 -1.29 -10.64
C MET A 12 -8.20 -2.58 -9.85
N LYS A 13 -8.15 -3.72 -10.55
CA LYS A 13 -7.75 -4.99 -9.93
C LYS A 13 -6.29 -5.27 -10.25
N TYR A 14 -5.49 -5.51 -9.24
CA TYR A 14 -4.12 -6.01 -9.38
C TYR A 14 -3.96 -7.28 -8.54
N LYS A 15 -3.70 -8.40 -9.22
CA LYS A 15 -3.88 -9.74 -8.63
C LYS A 15 -5.29 -9.87 -8.04
N ASN A 16 -5.39 -10.18 -6.75
CA ASN A 16 -6.63 -10.27 -5.99
C ASN A 16 -7.10 -8.93 -5.42
N LEU A 17 -6.23 -7.91 -5.31
CA LEU A 17 -6.54 -6.66 -4.61
C LEU A 17 -7.30 -5.66 -5.49
N ILE A 18 -8.05 -4.79 -4.82
CA ILE A 18 -8.73 -3.63 -5.39
C ILE A 18 -7.92 -2.39 -5.04
N ILE A 19 -7.55 -1.60 -6.04
CA ILE A 19 -6.71 -0.41 -5.88
C ILE A 19 -7.48 0.78 -6.46
N GLU A 20 -7.63 1.81 -5.64
CA GLU A 20 -8.34 3.04 -5.99
C GLU A 20 -7.37 4.14 -6.41
N ASP A 21 -7.88 5.20 -7.03
CA ASP A 21 -7.11 6.40 -7.40
C ASP A 21 -5.80 6.13 -8.16
N THR A 22 -5.78 5.06 -8.96
CA THR A 22 -4.60 4.72 -9.77
C THR A 22 -4.40 5.75 -10.88
N HIS A 23 -3.14 6.03 -11.21
CA HIS A 23 -2.82 6.84 -12.38
C HIS A 23 -2.73 5.97 -13.64
N SER A 24 -2.77 6.63 -14.80
CA SER A 24 -2.45 5.99 -16.08
C SER A 24 -1.15 5.18 -16.00
N PRO A 25 -1.07 4.03 -16.70
CA PRO A 25 0.12 3.18 -16.75
C PRO A 25 1.43 3.97 -16.91
N ALA A 26 2.40 3.65 -16.06
CA ALA A 26 3.71 4.30 -16.09
C ALA A 26 4.37 4.10 -17.46
N GLN A 27 4.87 5.19 -18.04
CA GLN A 27 5.60 5.11 -19.30
C GLN A 27 6.98 4.49 -19.07
N GLU A 28 7.46 3.71 -20.04
CA GLU A 28 8.77 3.08 -19.96
C GLU A 28 9.91 4.11 -19.83
N SER A 29 9.74 5.32 -20.39
CA SER A 29 10.66 6.43 -20.21
C SER A 29 10.71 6.96 -18.78
N ASP A 30 9.59 6.96 -18.08
CA ASP A 30 9.49 7.43 -16.69
C ASP A 30 10.16 6.41 -15.76
N ILE A 31 9.86 5.12 -15.96
CA ILE A 31 10.52 4.00 -15.26
C ILE A 31 12.04 4.08 -15.43
N LYS A 32 12.54 4.21 -16.67
CA LYS A 32 13.98 4.34 -16.93
C LYS A 32 14.60 5.59 -16.32
N THR A 33 13.83 6.66 -16.17
CA THR A 33 14.31 7.88 -15.50
C THR A 33 14.43 7.64 -14.01
N LEU A 34 13.44 6.99 -13.40
CA LEU A 34 13.50 6.60 -11.99
C LEU A 34 14.66 5.63 -11.72
N GLU A 35 14.87 4.62 -12.56
CA GLU A 35 16.00 3.67 -12.45
C GLU A 35 17.37 4.37 -12.49
N ARG A 36 17.52 5.37 -13.38
CA ARG A 36 18.73 6.19 -13.44
C ARG A 36 18.95 6.99 -12.16
N THR A 37 17.89 7.62 -11.63
CA THR A 37 17.96 8.35 -10.36
C THR A 37 18.24 7.42 -9.18
N LEU A 38 17.67 6.22 -9.18
CA LEU A 38 17.86 5.19 -8.16
C LEU A 38 19.25 4.53 -8.22
N GLY A 39 19.89 4.53 -9.40
CA GLY A 39 21.17 3.86 -9.64
C GLY A 39 21.07 2.34 -9.74
N LYS A 40 19.86 1.79 -9.89
CA LYS A 40 19.56 0.36 -10.00
C LYS A 40 18.34 0.14 -10.92
N PRO A 41 18.29 -0.97 -11.66
CA PRO A 41 17.06 -1.36 -12.35
C PRO A 41 15.97 -1.71 -11.33
N LEU A 42 14.70 -1.43 -11.66
CA LEU A 42 13.57 -1.87 -10.86
C LEU A 42 13.27 -3.35 -11.13
N PRO A 43 12.90 -4.11 -10.09
CA PRO A 43 12.36 -5.46 -10.22
C PRO A 43 11.18 -5.53 -11.19
N GLU A 44 11.06 -6.64 -11.91
CA GLU A 44 10.02 -6.78 -12.94
C GLU A 44 8.61 -6.83 -12.35
N ASP A 45 8.44 -7.39 -11.16
CA ASP A 45 7.14 -7.44 -10.49
C ASP A 45 6.63 -6.04 -10.12
N TYR A 46 7.50 -5.16 -9.64
CA TYR A 46 7.16 -3.77 -9.36
C TYR A 46 6.89 -2.97 -10.65
N LYS A 47 7.66 -3.18 -11.72
CA LYS A 47 7.35 -2.57 -13.02
C LYS A 47 6.02 -3.06 -13.59
N ALA A 48 5.68 -4.33 -13.43
CA ALA A 48 4.41 -4.88 -13.86
C ALA A 48 3.23 -4.23 -13.11
N PHE A 49 3.41 -3.96 -11.81
CA PHE A 49 2.49 -3.15 -11.03
C PHE A 49 2.34 -1.75 -11.61
N LEU A 50 3.43 -1.00 -11.78
CA LEU A 50 3.37 0.38 -12.32
C LEU A 50 2.75 0.49 -13.72
N ARG A 51 2.90 -0.54 -14.56
CA ARG A 51 2.29 -0.61 -15.89
C ARG A 51 0.80 -0.94 -15.85
N THR A 52 0.27 -1.40 -14.72
CA THR A 52 -1.14 -1.79 -14.55
C THR A 52 -1.89 -0.81 -13.63
N CYS A 53 -1.31 -0.52 -12.47
CA CYS A 53 -1.77 0.39 -11.44
C CYS A 53 -0.59 1.30 -11.07
N ASN A 54 -0.45 2.43 -11.77
CA ASN A 54 0.64 3.36 -11.50
C ASN A 54 0.37 4.08 -10.17
N GLY A 55 0.87 3.51 -9.08
CA GLY A 55 0.50 3.93 -7.72
C GLY A 55 -0.98 3.66 -7.42
N GLY A 56 -1.46 4.29 -6.36
CA GLY A 56 -2.87 4.27 -5.98
C GLY A 56 -3.09 4.18 -4.48
N TYR A 57 -4.36 4.17 -4.10
CA TYR A 57 -4.82 4.03 -2.73
C TYR A 57 -5.34 2.62 -2.45
N LEU A 58 -4.99 2.07 -1.29
CA LEU A 58 -5.28 0.69 -0.90
C LEU A 58 -5.70 0.60 0.56
N GLU A 59 -6.93 0.13 0.81
CA GLU A 59 -7.42 -0.09 2.17
C GLU A 59 -7.11 -1.52 2.62
N TYR A 60 -5.81 -1.79 2.84
CA TYR A 60 -5.31 -3.07 3.33
C TYR A 60 -4.24 -2.87 4.39
N ASP A 61 -4.08 -3.89 5.20
CA ASP A 61 -3.13 -3.98 6.29
C ASP A 61 -2.05 -5.01 5.98
N ILE A 62 -0.87 -4.83 6.59
CA ILE A 62 0.16 -5.86 6.69
C ILE A 62 0.45 -6.13 8.17
N LEU A 63 0.53 -7.42 8.52
CA LEU A 63 0.90 -7.83 9.87
C LEU A 63 2.43 -7.80 10.01
N LEU A 64 2.95 -6.88 10.81
CA LEU A 64 4.38 -6.75 11.09
C LEU A 64 4.73 -7.26 12.47
N GLU A 65 5.79 -8.06 12.55
CA GLU A 65 6.44 -8.39 13.82
C GLU A 65 7.41 -7.28 14.21
N ALA A 66 6.86 -6.11 14.56
CA ALA A 66 7.64 -4.94 14.96
C ALA A 66 7.92 -4.97 16.48
N GLY A 67 8.99 -5.66 16.88
CA GLY A 67 9.49 -5.66 18.27
C GLY A 67 9.26 -6.95 19.06
N LYS A 68 9.42 -6.90 20.39
CA LYS A 68 9.51 -8.10 21.25
C LYS A 68 8.15 -8.66 21.74
N THR A 69 7.05 -7.93 21.64
CA THR A 69 5.84 -8.22 22.44
C THR A 69 4.57 -8.55 21.66
N SER A 70 4.41 -8.15 20.40
CA SER A 70 3.28 -8.58 19.57
C SER A 70 3.45 -8.15 18.11
N ALA A 71 2.80 -8.87 17.19
CA ALA A 71 2.60 -8.40 15.84
C ALA A 71 1.57 -7.26 15.80
N GLU A 72 1.74 -6.32 14.88
CA GLU A 72 0.91 -5.12 14.71
C GLU A 72 0.47 -5.02 13.25
N TYR A 73 -0.81 -4.67 13.03
CA TYR A 73 -1.29 -4.32 11.69
C TYR A 73 -0.91 -2.88 11.36
N LEU A 74 -0.21 -2.68 10.25
CA LEU A 74 0.02 -1.36 9.68
C LEU A 74 -0.58 -1.26 8.29
N SER A 75 -1.12 -0.09 7.95
CA SER A 75 -1.60 0.20 6.61
C SER A 75 -0.66 1.20 5.93
N PHE A 76 -0.12 0.81 4.78
CA PHE A 76 0.56 1.73 3.85
C PHE A 76 -0.43 2.05 2.74
N SER A 77 -1.38 2.91 3.07
CA SER A 77 -2.58 3.13 2.26
C SER A 77 -2.29 3.78 0.90
N THR A 78 -1.12 4.39 0.72
CA THR A 78 -0.74 5.04 -0.54
C THR A 78 0.48 4.34 -1.12
N LEU A 79 0.39 3.87 -2.37
CA LEU A 79 1.54 3.49 -3.20
C LEU A 79 1.85 4.62 -4.18
N TYR A 80 3.13 4.99 -4.23
CA TYR A 80 3.57 6.15 -5.01
C TYR A 80 3.57 5.85 -6.49
N HIS A 81 2.94 6.75 -7.26
CA HIS A 81 2.97 6.67 -8.71
C HIS A 81 4.31 7.17 -9.27
N VAL A 82 4.60 6.85 -10.52
CA VAL A 82 5.81 7.27 -11.23
C VAL A 82 5.44 8.12 -12.43
N SER A 83 6.03 9.31 -12.52
CA SER A 83 5.92 10.19 -13.68
C SER A 83 7.08 11.19 -13.70
N SER A 84 7.71 11.38 -14.86
CA SER A 84 8.76 12.41 -15.03
C SER A 84 8.23 13.84 -14.88
N GLU A 85 6.92 14.05 -14.96
CA GLU A 85 6.28 15.35 -14.80
C GLU A 85 5.96 15.69 -13.33
N CYS A 86 6.25 14.79 -12.39
CA CYS A 86 5.87 14.90 -10.97
C CYS A 86 7.03 15.29 -10.05
N GLU A 87 8.00 16.08 -10.54
CA GLU A 87 9.20 16.42 -9.78
C GLU A 87 8.96 17.18 -8.46
N ASN A 88 7.73 17.69 -8.22
CA ASN A 88 7.35 18.44 -7.03
C ASN A 88 6.00 17.99 -6.43
N GLU A 89 5.57 16.77 -6.74
CA GLU A 89 4.28 16.24 -6.29
C GLU A 89 4.51 15.21 -5.18
N TRP A 90 3.86 15.42 -4.03
CA TRP A 90 3.85 14.45 -2.93
C TRP A 90 3.26 13.12 -3.39
N ASP A 91 3.66 12.04 -2.73
CA ASP A 91 3.21 10.68 -3.02
C ASP A 91 3.53 10.23 -4.46
N SER A 92 4.62 10.77 -5.02
CA SER A 92 5.07 10.46 -6.37
C SER A 92 6.59 10.32 -6.48
N ASN A 93 7.03 9.49 -7.41
CA ASN A 93 8.42 9.39 -7.81
C ASN A 93 8.64 10.12 -9.15
N PRO A 94 9.69 10.95 -9.25
CA PRO A 94 10.92 10.92 -8.43
C PRO A 94 10.95 11.85 -7.21
N PHE A 95 9.89 12.60 -6.90
CA PHE A 95 9.90 13.58 -5.80
C PHE A 95 10.25 12.94 -4.45
N GLU A 96 9.57 11.86 -4.05
CA GLU A 96 9.81 11.18 -2.77
C GLU A 96 11.24 10.64 -2.65
N LEU A 97 11.78 10.05 -3.72
CA LEU A 97 13.18 9.61 -3.75
C LEU A 97 14.16 10.77 -3.53
N ASN A 98 13.92 11.92 -4.17
CA ASN A 98 14.78 13.09 -4.03
C ASN A 98 14.70 13.67 -2.61
N GLN A 99 13.51 13.70 -2.01
CA GLN A 99 13.31 14.14 -0.64
C GLN A 99 14.01 13.20 0.36
N ALA A 100 13.87 11.89 0.19
CA ALA A 100 14.54 10.90 1.02
C ALA A 100 16.06 11.06 0.97
N LYS A 101 16.65 11.34 -0.20
CA LYS A 101 18.09 11.59 -0.36
C LYS A 101 18.61 12.85 0.34
N GLN A 102 17.75 13.79 0.72
CA GLN A 102 18.15 14.93 1.55
C GLN A 102 18.38 14.55 3.02
N GLN A 103 17.88 13.39 3.46
CA GLN A 103 18.04 12.94 4.83
C GLN A 103 19.44 12.40 5.08
N ALA A 104 20.04 12.83 6.19
CA ALA A 104 21.37 12.37 6.58
C ALA A 104 21.39 10.84 6.75
N GLY A 105 22.29 10.17 6.02
CA GLY A 105 22.46 8.71 6.10
C GLY A 105 21.52 7.90 5.20
N PHE A 106 20.63 8.55 4.43
CA PHE A 106 19.83 7.82 3.43
C PHE A 106 20.73 7.27 2.32
N PRO A 107 20.55 6.00 1.89
CA PRO A 107 21.37 5.41 0.84
C PRO A 107 21.21 6.12 -0.50
N ASN A 108 22.32 6.51 -1.12
CA ASN A 108 22.30 7.20 -2.42
C ASN A 108 21.88 6.29 -3.59
N VAL A 109 21.96 4.97 -3.42
CA VAL A 109 21.73 3.97 -4.47
C VAL A 109 20.86 2.84 -3.94
N GLY A 110 19.86 2.44 -4.73
CA GLY A 110 19.12 1.20 -4.55
C GLY A 110 18.07 1.19 -3.45
N VAL A 111 17.73 2.31 -2.81
CA VAL A 111 16.58 2.37 -1.90
C VAL A 111 15.55 3.37 -2.44
N LEU A 112 14.35 2.87 -2.72
CA LEU A 112 13.26 3.63 -3.34
C LEU A 112 12.06 3.71 -2.40
N PRO A 113 11.58 4.90 -2.02
CA PRO A 113 10.27 5.04 -1.39
C PRO A 113 9.17 4.61 -2.38
N ILE A 114 8.29 3.72 -1.97
CA ILE A 114 7.21 3.18 -2.81
C ILE A 114 5.81 3.38 -2.22
N GLY A 115 5.70 3.84 -0.97
CA GLY A 115 4.41 4.13 -0.35
C GLY A 115 4.52 4.68 1.06
N GLY A 116 3.40 5.10 1.63
CA GLY A 116 3.31 5.70 2.96
C GLY A 116 2.01 5.36 3.69
N ASP A 117 2.01 5.57 5.01
CA ASP A 117 0.85 5.37 5.89
C ASP A 117 -0.03 6.63 6.07
N GLY A 118 0.24 7.69 5.29
CA GLY A 118 -0.38 9.01 5.48
C GLY A 118 0.15 9.78 6.71
N GLY A 119 1.11 9.21 7.43
CA GLY A 119 1.77 9.79 8.59
C GLY A 119 3.28 9.90 8.36
N SER A 120 4.05 9.09 9.09
CA SER A 120 5.52 9.16 9.07
C SER A 120 6.19 7.82 8.76
N SER A 121 5.41 6.76 8.58
CA SER A 121 5.95 5.47 8.17
C SER A 121 6.00 5.40 6.65
N VAL A 122 7.10 4.87 6.13
CA VAL A 122 7.36 4.82 4.69
C VAL A 122 7.73 3.40 4.30
N LEU A 123 7.14 2.93 3.22
CA LEU A 123 7.44 1.67 2.57
C LEU A 123 8.53 1.89 1.52
N TYR A 124 9.56 1.06 1.54
CA TYR A 124 10.69 1.11 0.62
C TYR A 124 10.86 -0.20 -0.12
N LEU A 125 11.30 -0.08 -1.36
CA LEU A 125 11.96 -1.15 -2.09
C LEU A 125 13.48 -1.01 -1.89
N ASP A 126 14.11 -2.01 -1.25
CA ASP A 126 15.54 -2.02 -0.97
C ASP A 126 16.26 -3.06 -1.86
N LEU A 127 17.02 -2.51 -2.81
CA LEU A 127 17.71 -3.21 -3.89
C LEU A 127 19.22 -3.41 -3.63
N ARG A 128 19.68 -3.15 -2.41
CA ARG A 128 21.12 -3.20 -2.08
C ARG A 128 21.62 -4.63 -1.97
N GLU A 129 20.86 -5.50 -1.30
CA GLU A 129 21.21 -6.89 -0.98
C GLU A 129 20.17 -7.90 -1.50
N GLY A 130 19.31 -7.50 -2.44
CA GLY A 130 18.19 -8.31 -2.94
C GLY A 130 17.12 -7.44 -3.60
N GLU A 131 15.86 -7.89 -3.59
CA GLU A 131 14.69 -7.14 -4.09
C GLU A 131 13.61 -7.01 -3.01
N GLN A 132 14.03 -6.76 -1.77
CA GLN A 132 13.15 -6.84 -0.60
C GLN A 132 12.32 -5.56 -0.42
N VAL A 133 11.15 -5.73 0.21
CA VAL A 133 10.33 -4.61 0.68
C VAL A 133 10.58 -4.43 2.17
N VAL A 134 10.81 -3.18 2.58
CA VAL A 134 11.18 -2.80 3.94
C VAL A 134 10.33 -1.60 4.36
N ALA A 135 9.83 -1.59 5.58
CA ALA A 135 9.11 -0.47 6.15
C ALA A 135 10.00 0.25 7.17
N SER A 136 10.14 1.58 7.03
CA SER A 136 10.53 2.44 8.14
C SER A 136 9.28 2.79 8.91
N VAL A 137 9.26 2.40 10.16
CA VAL A 137 8.07 2.38 10.99
C VAL A 137 8.35 3.25 12.20
N SER A 138 7.65 4.38 12.32
CA SER A 138 7.93 5.38 13.36
C SER A 138 7.54 4.89 14.75
N GLY A 139 8.34 5.24 15.76
CA GLY A 139 7.97 5.04 17.16
C GLY A 139 6.72 5.83 17.55
N LEU A 140 5.88 5.26 18.41
CA LEU A 140 4.66 5.88 18.90
C LEU A 140 4.81 6.39 20.34
N PRO A 141 4.01 7.38 20.77
CA PRO A 141 4.00 7.83 22.15
C PRO A 141 3.70 6.68 23.12
N GLN A 142 4.32 6.72 24.31
CA GLN A 142 4.21 5.68 25.34
C GLN A 142 2.77 5.30 25.73
N TRP A 143 1.82 6.25 25.66
CA TRP A 143 0.43 6.02 26.05
C TRP A 143 -0.34 5.08 25.12
N THR A 144 0.17 4.84 23.91
CA THR A 144 -0.48 3.95 22.92
C THR A 144 -0.35 2.47 23.27
N GLY A 145 0.59 2.10 24.15
CA GLY A 145 0.92 0.71 24.45
C GLY A 145 1.62 -0.04 23.31
N LEU A 146 1.92 0.66 22.21
CA LEU A 146 2.64 0.13 21.04
C LEU A 146 4.13 0.43 21.11
N ARG A 147 4.87 0.09 20.05
CA ARG A 147 6.32 0.35 19.93
C ARG A 147 6.63 1.83 20.15
N GLN A 148 7.73 2.12 20.84
CA GLN A 148 8.19 3.50 21.11
C GLN A 148 9.38 3.91 20.25
N ASP A 149 10.17 2.94 19.80
CA ASP A 149 11.33 3.18 18.95
C ASP A 149 10.96 3.03 17.48
N SER A 150 11.55 3.88 16.63
CA SER A 150 11.47 3.68 15.19
C SER A 150 12.24 2.42 14.79
N ALA A 151 11.67 1.65 13.86
CA ALA A 151 12.24 0.39 13.41
C ALA A 151 12.29 0.34 11.88
N LEU A 152 13.30 -0.35 11.36
CA LEU A 152 13.37 -0.73 9.95
C LEU A 152 13.07 -2.24 9.87
N VAL A 153 11.92 -2.59 9.30
CA VAL A 153 11.40 -3.96 9.32
C VAL A 153 11.29 -4.47 7.89
N ARG A 154 11.89 -5.62 7.60
CA ARG A 154 11.66 -6.32 6.33
C ARG A 154 10.25 -6.89 6.32
N VAL A 155 9.44 -6.51 5.34
CA VAL A 155 8.04 -6.93 5.23
C VAL A 155 7.86 -8.09 4.25
N ALA A 156 8.66 -8.12 3.18
CA ALA A 156 8.62 -9.15 2.15
C ALA A 156 9.95 -9.27 1.40
N ASN A 157 10.21 -10.39 0.73
CA ASN A 157 11.41 -10.58 -0.08
C ASN A 157 11.26 -10.08 -1.53
N SER A 158 10.04 -9.72 -1.94
CA SER A 158 9.72 -9.10 -3.24
C SER A 158 8.48 -8.22 -3.13
N PHE A 159 8.24 -7.36 -4.13
CA PHE A 159 7.01 -6.58 -4.20
C PHE A 159 5.78 -7.47 -4.37
N SER A 160 5.89 -8.52 -5.19
CA SER A 160 4.82 -9.52 -5.32
C SER A 160 4.46 -10.19 -4.00
N GLU A 161 5.45 -10.59 -3.20
CA GLU A 161 5.21 -11.20 -1.89
C GLU A 161 4.58 -10.20 -0.91
N TYR A 162 4.96 -8.92 -0.98
CA TYR A 162 4.31 -7.87 -0.20
C TYR A 162 2.80 -7.79 -0.54
N ILE A 163 2.45 -7.72 -1.83
CA ILE A 163 1.06 -7.72 -2.28
C ILE A 163 0.30 -8.97 -1.80
N ASP A 164 0.93 -10.15 -1.86
CA ASP A 164 0.31 -11.41 -1.44
C ASP A 164 0.08 -11.50 0.09
N LYS A 165 0.79 -10.69 0.88
CA LYS A 165 0.66 -10.60 2.34
C LYS A 165 -0.38 -9.60 2.82
N LEU A 166 -0.85 -8.71 1.94
CA LEU A 166 -1.86 -7.71 2.30
C LEU A 166 -3.18 -8.39 2.68
N THR A 167 -3.79 -7.89 3.75
CA THR A 167 -5.02 -8.44 4.33
C THR A 167 -5.91 -7.31 4.86
N ILE A 168 -7.04 -7.65 5.47
CA ILE A 168 -7.89 -6.67 6.17
C ILE A 168 -8.03 -7.19 7.60
N SER A 169 -7.71 -6.36 8.59
CA SER A 169 -7.78 -6.80 9.99
C SER A 169 -9.22 -7.14 10.41
N ASP A 170 -9.36 -8.07 11.37
CA ASP A 170 -10.66 -8.45 11.94
C ASP A 170 -11.38 -7.21 12.55
N GLU A 171 -10.63 -6.23 13.06
CA GLU A 171 -11.15 -4.97 13.58
C GLU A 171 -11.72 -4.09 12.45
N THR A 172 -10.98 -3.91 11.36
CA THR A 172 -11.42 -3.16 10.18
C THR A 172 -12.69 -3.78 9.57
N ILE A 173 -12.72 -5.12 9.41
CA ILE A 173 -13.90 -5.82 8.87
C ILE A 173 -15.12 -5.57 9.75
N LYS A 174 -14.97 -5.78 11.07
CA LYS A 174 -16.07 -5.56 12.02
C LYS A 174 -16.56 -4.12 11.98
N HIS A 175 -15.64 -3.16 12.09
CA HIS A 175 -15.95 -1.75 12.09
C HIS A 175 -16.69 -1.35 10.81
N HIS A 176 -16.21 -1.79 9.64
CA HIS A 176 -16.85 -1.48 8.37
C HIS A 176 -18.28 -2.04 8.29
N ILE A 177 -18.50 -3.31 8.64
CA ILE A 177 -19.85 -3.92 8.63
C ILE A 177 -20.83 -3.13 9.50
N GLU A 178 -20.39 -2.64 10.66
CA GLU A 178 -21.22 -1.92 11.62
C GLU A 178 -21.56 -0.49 11.17
N ASN A 179 -20.77 0.11 10.26
CA ASN A 179 -20.85 1.55 9.97
C ASN A 179 -21.13 1.91 8.51
N PHE A 180 -20.95 1.01 7.55
CA PHE A 180 -21.19 1.35 6.14
C PHE A 180 -22.68 1.54 5.83
N LYS A 181 -22.97 2.43 4.88
CA LYS A 181 -24.35 2.64 4.41
C LYS A 181 -24.81 1.43 3.61
N VAL A 182 -25.72 0.64 4.16
CA VAL A 182 -26.20 -0.60 3.52
C VAL A 182 -27.13 -0.28 2.34
N THR A 183 -26.70 -0.69 1.14
CA THR A 183 -27.46 -0.70 -0.13
C THR A 183 -27.02 -1.92 -0.93
N GLU A 184 -27.74 -2.31 -1.99
CA GLU A 184 -27.30 -3.41 -2.85
C GLU A 184 -25.91 -3.17 -3.46
N ALA A 185 -25.66 -1.94 -3.91
CA ALA A 185 -24.39 -1.55 -4.52
C ALA A 185 -23.23 -1.59 -3.50
N THR A 186 -23.40 -0.98 -2.33
CA THR A 186 -22.36 -0.96 -1.29
C THR A 186 -22.14 -2.33 -0.66
N ALA A 187 -23.18 -3.16 -0.56
CA ALA A 187 -23.03 -4.55 -0.13
C ALA A 187 -22.26 -5.38 -1.16
N ALA A 188 -22.51 -5.19 -2.46
CA ALA A 188 -21.72 -5.83 -3.51
C ALA A 188 -20.24 -5.40 -3.46
N ALA A 189 -19.97 -4.10 -3.40
CA ALA A 189 -18.61 -3.58 -3.34
C ALA A 189 -17.86 -4.06 -2.08
N THR A 190 -18.54 -4.10 -0.92
CA THR A 190 -17.94 -4.59 0.33
C THR A 190 -17.60 -6.08 0.25
N LEU A 191 -18.44 -6.91 -0.37
CA LEU A 191 -18.12 -8.32 -0.58
C LEU A 191 -16.91 -8.49 -1.51
N ASP A 192 -16.88 -7.74 -2.61
CA ASP A 192 -15.76 -7.79 -3.55
C ASP A 192 -14.45 -7.38 -2.86
N TRP A 193 -14.48 -6.34 -2.03
CA TRP A 193 -13.32 -5.90 -1.24
C TRP A 193 -12.93 -6.90 -0.15
N PHE A 194 -13.85 -7.41 0.66
CA PHE A 194 -13.47 -8.41 1.67
C PHE A 194 -12.95 -9.71 1.06
N ASP A 195 -13.58 -10.20 -0.01
CA ASP A 195 -13.14 -11.42 -0.70
C ASP A 195 -11.78 -11.21 -1.40
N SER A 196 -11.43 -9.97 -1.77
CA SER A 196 -10.12 -9.62 -2.32
C SER A 196 -8.97 -9.96 -1.36
N ALA A 197 -9.18 -9.88 -0.04
CA ALA A 197 -8.21 -10.23 1.00
C ALA A 197 -8.27 -11.71 1.42
N GLY A 198 -9.13 -12.50 0.78
CA GLY A 198 -9.35 -13.93 1.05
C GLY A 198 -10.66 -14.21 1.79
N LEU A 199 -11.15 -15.44 1.70
CA LEU A 199 -12.52 -15.81 2.10
C LEU A 199 -12.70 -16.11 3.61
N GLN A 200 -11.64 -16.03 4.41
CA GLN A 200 -11.68 -16.43 5.83
C GLN A 200 -12.62 -15.56 6.67
N TRP A 201 -12.84 -14.32 6.27
CA TRP A 201 -13.76 -13.40 6.95
C TRP A 201 -15.19 -13.93 6.98
N ARG A 202 -15.63 -14.65 5.93
CA ARG A 202 -17.01 -15.16 5.83
C ARG A 202 -17.31 -16.06 7.02
N ALA A 203 -16.48 -17.07 7.26
CA ALA A 203 -16.65 -17.96 8.41
C ALA A 203 -16.67 -17.22 9.77
N LYS A 204 -15.86 -16.18 9.93
CA LYS A 204 -15.76 -15.40 11.18
C LYS A 204 -16.94 -14.44 11.39
N PHE A 205 -17.41 -13.79 10.32
CA PHE A 205 -18.32 -12.65 10.40
C PHE A 205 -19.69 -12.87 9.73
N THR A 206 -19.98 -14.07 9.22
CA THR A 206 -21.29 -14.42 8.60
C THR A 206 -22.48 -13.95 9.43
N ALA A 207 -22.49 -14.21 10.74
CA ALA A 207 -23.61 -13.82 11.60
C ALA A 207 -23.76 -12.29 11.70
N LEU A 208 -22.65 -11.56 11.78
CA LEU A 208 -22.64 -10.10 11.84
C LEU A 208 -23.08 -9.49 10.51
N TRP A 209 -22.57 -10.02 9.40
CA TRP A 209 -22.95 -9.62 8.04
C TRP A 209 -24.44 -9.85 7.79
N ASN A 210 -24.95 -11.06 8.02
CA ASN A 210 -26.36 -11.41 7.75
C ASN A 210 -27.34 -10.60 8.61
N LYS A 211 -26.90 -10.13 9.79
CA LYS A 211 -27.69 -9.21 10.62
C LYS A 211 -27.80 -7.81 10.01
N HIS A 212 -26.72 -7.28 9.43
CA HIS A 212 -26.68 -5.92 8.88
C HIS A 212 -27.12 -5.86 7.41
N VAL A 213 -26.94 -6.95 6.65
CA VAL A 213 -27.23 -7.04 5.22
C VAL A 213 -28.20 -8.22 4.96
N PRO A 214 -29.47 -8.13 5.39
CA PRO A 214 -30.39 -9.26 5.38
C PRO A 214 -30.77 -9.75 3.98
N PHE A 215 -30.63 -8.90 2.96
CA PHE A 215 -31.01 -9.20 1.57
C PHE A 215 -29.88 -9.84 0.74
N LYS A 216 -28.66 -9.93 1.26
CA LYS A 216 -27.50 -10.51 0.54
C LYS A 216 -26.61 -11.29 1.50
N GLN A 217 -27.07 -12.46 1.89
CA GLN A 217 -26.41 -13.28 2.90
C GLN A 217 -25.14 -13.97 2.39
N VAL A 218 -24.21 -14.26 3.30
CA VAL A 218 -22.96 -15.01 3.04
C VAL A 218 -22.77 -16.19 3.98
#